data_AF-A0A3S0IAS4-F1
#
_entry.id   AF-A0A3S0IAS4-F1
#
_cell.length_a   1.000
_cell.length_b   1.000
_cell.length_c   1.000
_cell.angle_alpha   90.00
_cell.angle_beta   90.00
_cell.angle_gamma   90.00
#
_symmetry.space_group_name_H-M   'P 1'
#
loop_
_entity.id
_entity.type
_entity.pdbx_description
1 polymer ?
#
loop_
_entity_poly.entity_id
_entity_poly.type
_entity_poly.pdbx_seq_one_letter_code
_entity_poly.pdbx_strand_id
1 'polypeptide(L)' 'GPTAAQETLRTALAMGADRAILVQTDAETQPLGVAKVLKALVEKEGPSLVILGKQAIDDDCNQTGQMLAA' A
#
# COMPACT_ATOMS: atom_id res chain seq x y z
N GLY A 1 -3.31 -7.35 2.79
CA GLY A 1 -2.31 -8.42 2.76
C GLY A 1 -2.45 -9.32 3.97
N PRO A 2 -1.68 -10.40 4.03
CA PRO A 2 -1.71 -11.37 5.13
C PRO A 2 -1.19 -10.76 6.44
N THR A 3 -1.47 -11.40 7.57
CA THR A 3 -0.97 -10.98 8.90
C THR A 3 0.55 -10.82 8.95
N ALA A 4 1.30 -11.61 8.18
CA ALA A 4 2.76 -11.51 8.09
C ALA A 4 3.26 -10.12 7.61
N ALA A 5 2.45 -9.36 6.87
CA ALA A 5 2.80 -8.01 6.42
C ALA A 5 2.97 -7.01 7.58
N GLN A 6 2.56 -7.37 8.81
CA GLN A 6 2.84 -6.57 10.01
C GLN A 6 4.33 -6.36 10.26
N GLU A 7 5.20 -7.31 9.89
CA GLU A 7 6.64 -7.16 10.08
C GLU A 7 7.21 -6.03 9.21
N THR A 8 6.81 -5.97 7.93
CA THR A 8 7.17 -4.88 7.02
C THR A 8 6.71 -3.52 7.55
N LEU A 9 5.50 -3.45 8.11
CA LEU A 9 4.99 -2.23 8.73
C LEU A 9 5.81 -1.82 9.97
N ARG A 10 6.25 -2.79 10.80
CA ARG A 10 7.13 -2.50 11.94
C ARG A 10 8.50 -1.97 11.51
N THR A 11 9.04 -2.47 10.40
CA THR A 11 10.27 -1.91 9.81
C THR A 11 10.08 -0.45 9.40
N ALA A 12 8.95 -0.10 8.76
CA ALA A 12 8.66 1.28 8.38
C ALA A 12 8.53 2.20 9.62
N LEU A 13 7.88 1.73 10.69
CA LEU A 13 7.82 2.45 11.97
C LEU A 13 9.23 2.66 12.57
N ALA A 14 10.08 1.63 12.55
CA ALA A 14 11.46 1.73 13.03
C ALA A 14 12.32 2.70 12.20
N MET A 15 11.98 2.91 10.93
CA MET A 15 12.62 3.90 10.05
C MET A 15 12.10 5.34 10.25
N GLY A 16 11.10 5.55 11.12
CA GLY A 16 10.59 6.87 11.49
C GLY A 16 9.19 7.19 10.98
N ALA A 17 8.42 6.22 10.48
CA ALA A 17 6.99 6.45 10.22
C ALA A 17 6.22 6.62 11.54
N ASP A 18 5.33 7.61 11.62
CA ASP A 18 4.56 7.90 12.85
C ASP A 18 3.52 6.83 13.18
N ARG A 19 2.91 6.23 12.15
CA ARG A 19 1.82 5.25 12.28
C ARG A 19 1.74 4.35 11.06
N ALA A 20 1.22 3.14 11.27
CA ALA A 20 1.06 2.12 10.24
C ALA A 20 -0.39 1.61 10.19
N ILE A 21 -0.85 1.23 9.00
CA ILE A 21 -2.18 0.68 8.76
C ILE A 21 -2.02 -0.65 8.02
N LEU A 22 -2.51 -1.74 8.61
CA LEU A 22 -2.66 -3.01 7.92
C LEU A 22 -4.07 -3.11 7.36
N VAL A 23 -4.21 -3.08 6.03
CA VAL A 23 -5.44 -3.53 5.38
C VAL A 23 -5.32 -5.05 5.18
N GLN A 24 -5.90 -5.80 6.09
CA GLN A 24 -5.82 -7.26 6.08
C GLN A 24 -6.76 -7.86 5.03
N THR A 25 -6.26 -8.83 4.27
CA THR A 25 -7.06 -9.67 3.37
C THR A 25 -6.31 -10.96 3.07
N ASP A 26 -7.05 -12.05 2.94
CA ASP A 26 -6.54 -13.35 2.50
C ASP A 26 -6.73 -13.56 0.99
N ALA A 27 -7.40 -12.62 0.30
CA ALA A 27 -7.53 -12.64 -1.14
C ALA A 27 -6.21 -12.27 -1.82
N GLU A 28 -5.96 -12.87 -2.98
CA GLU A 28 -4.85 -12.48 -3.85
C GLU A 28 -5.00 -11.00 -4.26
N THR A 29 -3.93 -10.25 -4.09
CA THR A 29 -3.91 -8.82 -4.38
C THR A 29 -3.42 -8.58 -5.80
N GLN A 30 -4.19 -7.83 -6.58
CA GLN A 30 -3.82 -7.39 -7.93
C GLN A 30 -3.75 -5.85 -7.98
N PRO A 31 -2.97 -5.25 -8.90
CA PRO A 31 -2.71 -3.80 -8.94
C PRO A 31 -3.96 -2.92 -8.87
N LEU A 32 -5.01 -3.26 -9.63
CA LEU A 32 -6.27 -2.51 -9.64
C LEU A 32 -6.99 -2.56 -8.28
N GLY A 33 -7.02 -3.73 -7.64
CA GLY A 33 -7.62 -3.91 -6.33
C GLY A 33 -6.88 -3.10 -5.26
N VAL A 34 -5.55 -3.17 -5.28
CA VAL A 34 -4.69 -2.40 -4.36
C VAL A 34 -4.89 -0.90 -4.57
N ALA A 35 -4.90 -0.41 -5.81
CA ALA A 35 -5.10 1.01 -6.11
C ALA A 35 -6.46 1.53 -5.57
N LYS A 36 -7.55 0.76 -5.74
CA LYS A 36 -8.87 1.13 -5.21
C LYS A 36 -8.89 1.19 -3.68
N VAL A 37 -8.25 0.23 -3.01
CA VAL A 37 -8.14 0.21 -1.55
C VAL A 37 -7.32 1.40 -1.05
N LEU A 38 -6.19 1.69 -1.70
CA LEU A 38 -5.35 2.84 -1.37
C LEU A 38 -6.08 4.17 -1.59
N LYS A 39 -6.90 4.28 -2.64
CA LYS A 39 -7.73 5.47 -2.89
C LYS A 39 -8.68 5.76 -1.73
N ALA A 40 -9.38 4.73 -1.24
CA ALA A 40 -10.25 4.88 -0.06
C ALA A 40 -9.47 5.28 1.21
N LEU A 41 -8.22 4.82 1.37
CA LEU A 41 -7.36 5.26 2.48
C LEU A 41 -6.90 6.70 2.31
N VAL A 42 -6.55 7.14 1.10
CA VAL A 42 -6.17 8.52 0.81
C VAL A 42 -7.33 9.47 1.11
N GLU A 43 -8.55 9.11 0.69
CA GLU A 43 -9.76 9.89 1.00
C GLU A 43 -10.02 9.98 2.51
N LYS A 44 -9.74 8.91 3.26
CA LYS A 44 -9.96 8.85 4.71
C LYS A 44 -8.88 9.59 5.52
N GLU A 45 -7.61 9.40 5.17
CA GLU A 45 -6.47 9.93 5.94
C GLU A 45 -6.03 11.32 5.46
N GLY A 46 -6.46 11.74 4.26
CA GLY A 46 -6.19 13.06 3.69
C GLY A 46 -4.71 13.43 3.52
N PRO A 47 -3.80 12.53 3.06
CA PRO A 47 -2.42 12.91 2.85
C PRO A 47 -2.29 13.84 1.63
N SER A 48 -1.42 14.84 1.74
CA SER A 48 -1.11 15.75 0.62
C SER A 48 -0.17 15.15 -0.42
N LEU A 49 0.56 14.08 -0.06
CA LEU A 49 1.50 13.38 -0.92
C LEU A 49 1.47 11.88 -0.61
N VAL A 50 1.46 11.06 -1.66
CA VAL A 50 1.56 9.60 -1.56
C VAL A 50 2.81 9.14 -2.28
N ILE A 51 3.67 8.39 -1.59
CA ILE A 51 4.89 7.80 -2.16
C ILE A 51 4.68 6.31 -2.30
N LEU A 52 4.94 5.77 -3.49
CA LEU A 52 4.95 4.34 -3.78
C LEU A 52 6.27 3.96 -4.46
N GLY A 53 6.67 2.70 -4.31
CA GLY A 53 7.73 2.13 -5.14
C GLY A 53 7.31 2.08 -6.62
N LYS A 54 8.30 2.01 -7.53
CA LYS A 54 8.06 1.91 -8.98
C LYS A 54 7.28 0.64 -9.35
N GLN A 55 7.75 -0.52 -8.89
CA GLN A 55 7.15 -1.82 -9.17
C GLN A 55 7.44 -2.74 -7.98
N ALA A 56 6.51 -3.66 -7.70
CA ALA A 56 6.79 -4.76 -6.80
C ALA A 56 7.53 -5.86 -7.59
N ILE A 57 8.44 -6.58 -6.94
CA ILE A 57 9.29 -7.58 -7.62
C ILE A 57 8.59 -8.92 -7.84
N ASP A 58 7.45 -9.14 -7.19
CA ASP A 58 6.65 -10.36 -7.23
C ASP A 58 5.72 -10.40 -8.45
N ASP A 59 5.01 -9.31 -8.72
CA ASP A 59 4.13 -9.19 -9.89
C ASP A 59 4.76 -8.46 -11.09
N ASP A 60 5.89 -7.77 -10.87
CA ASP A 60 6.60 -6.92 -11.84
C ASP A 60 5.70 -5.89 -12.56
N CYS A 61 4.61 -5.50 -11.90
CA CYS A 61 3.61 -4.59 -12.46
C CYS A 61 3.87 -3.14 -12.00
N ASN A 62 4.34 -2.27 -12.91
CA ASN A 62 4.44 -0.82 -12.69
C ASN A 62 3.08 -0.11 -12.84
N GLN A 63 2.07 -0.57 -12.09
CA GLN A 63 0.67 -0.20 -12.33
C GLN A 63 0.00 0.45 -11.12
N THR A 64 0.21 -0.06 -9.90
CA THR A 64 -0.51 0.38 -8.70
C THR A 64 -0.44 1.88 -8.47
N GLY A 65 0.74 2.48 -8.57
CA GLY A 65 0.92 3.93 -8.41
C GLY A 65 0.23 4.75 -9.51
N GLN A 66 0.31 4.30 -10.76
CA GLN A 66 -0.33 4.98 -11.90
C GLN A 66 -1.86 4.92 -11.79
N MET A 67 -2.41 3.76 -11.38
CA MET A 67 -3.84 3.56 -11.20
C MET A 67 -4.39 4.30 -9.98
N LEU A 68 -3.60 4.48 -8.92
CA LEU A 68 -4.00 5.28 -7.75
C LEU A 68 -4.13 6.77 -8.10
N ALA A 69 -3.27 7.27 -8.98
CA ALA A 69 -3.28 8.67 -9.39
C ALA A 69 -4.40 9.04 -10.38
N ALA A 70 -5.12 8.04 -10.92
CA ALA A 70 -6.21 8.22 -11.89
C ALA A 70 -7.58 8.49 -11.24
#